data_AF-A0A4P2VQ41-F1
#
_entry.id   AF-A0A4P2VQ41-F1
#
_cell.length_a   1.000
_cell.length_b   1.000
_cell.length_c   1.000
_cell.angle_alpha   90.00
_cell.angle_beta   90.00
_cell.angle_gamma   90.00
#
_symmetry.space_group_name_H-M   'P 1'
#
loop_
_entity.id
_entity.type
_entity.pdbx_description
1 polymer ?
#
loop_
_entity_poly.entity_id
_entity_poly.type
_entity_poly.pdbx_seq_one_letter_code
_entity_poly.pdbx_strand_id
1 'polypeptide(L)'
;MKEKEFGQDEGKKVVNNVILKTNIFDIKIHPLKKISDQRGMVMHMLRCDTSHFSKFGEVYFSTIKENATKAWKKHLFMTQNLAVPVGKIKLVCFDDRKNSFSYGLIDEIYLGIEHFYLVTVPPLIWYGFQGIGACESLIANCTDMPHDPNEVVRKSESDESIPYKWF
;
A
#
# COMPACT_ATOMS: atom_id res chain seq x y z
N MET A 1 39.40 -35.89 -20.29
CA MET A 1 39.30 -35.03 -21.48
C MET A 1 37.97 -35.33 -22.13
N LYS A 2 36.98 -34.45 -22.32
CA LYS A 2 36.74 -32.99 -22.22
C LYS A 2 35.20 -32.87 -22.04
N GLU A 3 34.69 -32.12 -21.07
CA GLU A 3 34.14 -30.74 -21.16
C GLU A 3 32.78 -30.53 -21.87
N LYS A 4 32.04 -29.57 -21.29
CA LYS A 4 30.64 -29.13 -21.41
C LYS A 4 30.18 -28.67 -22.80
N GLU A 5 28.85 -28.63 -22.98
CA GLU A 5 28.06 -27.45 -23.42
C GLU A 5 26.59 -27.66 -23.01
N PHE A 6 26.12 -27.10 -21.89
CA PHE A 6 25.24 -25.91 -21.80
C PHE A 6 24.33 -25.64 -23.01
N GLY A 7 23.07 -26.10 -22.90
CA GLY A 7 21.93 -25.51 -23.58
C GLY A 7 20.94 -25.01 -22.52
N GLN A 8 20.92 -23.69 -22.31
CA GLN A 8 19.93 -23.02 -21.48
C GLN A 8 18.56 -23.12 -22.16
N ASP A 9 17.59 -23.73 -21.49
CA ASP A 9 16.18 -23.47 -21.77
C ASP A 9 15.67 -22.60 -20.61
N GLU A 10 15.89 -21.29 -20.73
CA GLU A 10 15.28 -20.30 -19.85
C GLU A 10 13.77 -20.30 -20.10
N GLY A 11 13.09 -21.18 -19.35
CA GLY A 11 11.64 -21.17 -19.22
C GLY A 11 11.19 -19.76 -18.84
N LYS A 12 10.58 -19.09 -19.82
CA LYS A 12 9.89 -17.80 -19.70
C LYS A 12 9.10 -17.74 -18.39
N LYS A 13 9.66 -17.07 -17.37
CA LYS A 13 8.88 -16.64 -16.21
C LYS A 13 8.01 -15.48 -16.65
N VAL A 14 6.82 -15.83 -17.14
CA VAL A 14 5.68 -14.92 -17.17
C VAL A 14 5.39 -14.55 -15.72
N VAL A 15 5.99 -13.48 -15.24
CA VAL A 15 5.59 -12.86 -13.99
C VAL A 15 4.31 -12.13 -14.31
N ASN A 16 3.18 -12.68 -13.85
CA ASN A 16 1.85 -12.11 -14.01
C ASN A 16 1.87 -10.62 -13.61
N ASN A 17 1.90 -9.74 -14.60
CA ASN A 17 1.64 -8.30 -14.44
C ASN A 17 0.12 -8.10 -14.24
N VAL A 18 -0.42 -8.65 -13.15
CA VAL A 18 -1.75 -8.27 -12.69
C VAL A 18 -1.54 -6.96 -11.93
N ILE A 19 -1.73 -5.85 -12.65
CA ILE A 19 -2.01 -4.58 -11.98
C ILE A 19 -3.40 -4.77 -11.35
N LEU A 20 -3.44 -4.90 -10.04
CA LEU A 20 -4.70 -4.88 -9.31
C LEU A 20 -5.34 -3.54 -9.56
N LYS A 21 -6.57 -3.55 -10.10
CA LYS A 21 -7.30 -2.34 -10.40
C LYS A 21 -7.93 -1.79 -9.14
N THR A 22 -7.75 -0.50 -8.94
CA THR A 22 -8.46 0.33 -7.97
C THR A 22 -9.52 1.15 -8.69
N ASN A 23 -10.57 1.53 -7.98
CA ASN A 23 -11.57 2.46 -8.50
C ASN A 23 -11.10 3.92 -8.44
N ILE A 24 -10.02 4.22 -7.73
CA ILE A 24 -9.42 5.56 -7.66
C ILE A 24 -8.27 5.64 -8.66
N PHE A 25 -8.41 6.53 -9.64
CA PHE A 25 -7.65 6.54 -10.89
C PHE A 25 -6.12 6.47 -10.74
N ASP A 26 -5.57 7.12 -9.72
CA ASP A 26 -4.13 7.31 -9.53
C ASP A 26 -3.55 6.61 -8.31
N ILE A 27 -4.36 5.85 -7.56
CA ILE A 27 -3.82 4.86 -6.63
C ILE A 27 -3.17 3.74 -7.46
N LYS A 28 -1.98 3.31 -7.06
CA LYS A 28 -1.25 2.23 -7.73
C LYS A 28 -1.01 1.09 -6.78
N ILE A 29 -1.24 -0.13 -7.27
CA ILE A 29 -1.02 -1.35 -6.50
C ILE A 29 0.00 -2.21 -7.24
N HIS A 30 1.11 -2.51 -6.59
CA HIS A 30 2.18 -3.32 -7.15
C HIS A 30 2.36 -4.62 -6.34
N PRO A 31 2.39 -5.80 -7.00
CA PRO A 31 2.73 -7.05 -6.33
C PRO A 31 4.15 -7.00 -5.76
N LEU A 32 4.31 -7.39 -4.49
CA LEU A 32 5.60 -7.43 -3.83
C LEU A 32 6.19 -8.82 -3.76
N LYS A 33 7.52 -8.89 -3.78
CA LYS A 33 8.27 -10.15 -3.76
C LYS A 33 8.47 -10.64 -2.33
N LYS A 34 8.08 -11.89 -2.10
CA LYS A 34 8.36 -12.68 -0.90
C LYS A 34 9.36 -13.79 -1.27
N ILE A 35 10.41 -13.96 -0.48
CA ILE A 35 11.39 -15.03 -0.65
C ILE A 35 11.45 -15.80 0.66
N SER A 36 10.88 -17.00 0.68
CA SER A 36 10.74 -17.82 1.89
C SER A 36 11.69 -19.01 1.89
N ASP A 37 12.21 -19.33 3.06
CA ASP A 37 12.91 -20.59 3.35
C ASP A 37 12.55 -21.08 4.76
N GLN A 38 13.16 -22.18 5.22
CA GLN A 38 12.88 -22.79 6.53
C GLN A 38 13.24 -21.91 7.74
N ARG A 39 13.97 -20.81 7.55
CA ARG A 39 14.42 -19.88 8.60
C ARG A 39 13.55 -18.63 8.69
N GLY A 40 12.72 -18.37 7.67
CA GLY A 40 11.85 -17.19 7.61
C GLY A 40 11.62 -16.68 6.19
N MET A 41 11.42 -15.37 6.06
CA MET A 41 11.09 -14.74 4.79
C MET A 41 11.79 -13.38 4.63
N VAL A 42 12.34 -13.13 3.45
CA VAL A 42 12.74 -11.80 2.99
C VAL A 42 11.58 -11.18 2.20
N MET A 43 11.21 -9.95 2.56
CA MET A 43 10.11 -9.20 1.95
C MET A 43 10.64 -7.91 1.34
N HIS A 44 10.55 -7.78 0.01
CA HIS A 44 10.88 -6.51 -0.65
C HIS A 44 9.68 -5.57 -0.58
N MET A 45 9.86 -4.37 -0.06
CA MET A 45 8.83 -3.33 -0.02
C MET A 45 9.01 -2.29 -1.14
N LEU A 46 10.10 -1.52 -1.08
CA LEU A 46 10.39 -0.48 -2.07
C LEU A 46 11.89 -0.46 -2.36
N ARG A 47 12.26 -0.24 -3.62
CA ARG A 47 13.66 -0.16 -4.07
C ARG A 47 13.83 1.07 -4.94
N CYS A 48 15.00 1.68 -4.91
CA CYS A 48 15.28 2.87 -5.71
C CYS A 48 15.33 2.62 -7.23
N ASP A 49 15.45 1.36 -7.65
CA ASP A 49 15.53 0.94 -9.05
C ASP A 49 14.16 0.52 -9.63
N THR A 50 13.07 0.62 -8.88
CA THR A 50 11.73 0.35 -9.41
C THR A 50 11.14 1.59 -10.08
N SER A 51 10.34 1.39 -11.13
CA SER A 51 9.73 2.49 -11.89
C SER A 51 8.70 3.32 -11.11
N HIS A 52 8.23 2.81 -9.97
CA HIS A 52 7.28 3.48 -9.08
C HIS A 52 7.97 4.16 -7.89
N PHE A 53 9.30 4.05 -7.76
CA PHE A 53 10.05 4.86 -6.80
C PHE A 53 10.21 6.28 -7.33
N SER A 54 10.06 7.27 -6.44
CA SER A 54 10.24 8.68 -6.76
C SER A 54 11.44 9.25 -6.01
N LYS A 55 11.32 9.41 -4.69
CA LYS A 55 12.36 9.88 -3.78
C LYS A 55 12.11 9.33 -2.39
N PHE A 56 13.13 9.39 -1.53
CA PHE A 56 13.01 9.03 -0.13
C PHE A 56 12.74 10.27 0.72
N GLY A 57 11.75 10.17 1.60
CA GLY A 57 11.48 11.13 2.67
C GLY A 57 11.68 10.52 4.04
N GLU A 58 10.87 9.52 4.36
CA GLU A 58 10.87 8.85 5.66
C GLU A 58 10.33 7.42 5.53
N VAL A 59 10.80 6.53 6.41
CA VAL A 59 10.14 5.25 6.65
C VAL A 59 9.73 5.20 8.11
N TYR A 60 8.45 4.92 8.33
CA TYR A 60 7.93 4.69 9.66
C TYR A 60 6.99 3.50 9.69
N PHE A 61 6.77 2.99 10.90
CA PHE A 61 5.85 1.91 11.16
C PHE A 61 4.71 2.40 12.04
N SER A 62 3.52 1.88 11.80
CA SER A 62 2.39 2.07 12.69
C SER A 62 1.69 0.74 12.89
N THR A 63 1.10 0.54 14.06
CA THR A 63 0.32 -0.66 14.34
C THR A 63 -1.17 -0.34 14.36
N ILE A 64 -2.03 -1.32 14.11
CA ILE A 64 -3.48 -1.20 14.34
C ILE A 64 -4.00 -2.50 14.93
N LYS A 65 -4.76 -2.38 16.03
CA LYS A 65 -5.37 -3.52 16.72
C LYS A 65 -6.52 -4.08 15.89
N GLU A 66 -6.87 -5.33 16.17
CA GLU A 66 -8.09 -5.95 15.65
C GLU A 66 -9.32 -5.06 15.91
N ASN A 67 -10.16 -4.90 14.89
CA ASN A 67 -11.37 -4.08 14.86
C ASN A 67 -11.19 -2.58 15.13
N ALA A 68 -9.97 -2.11 15.39
CA ALA A 68 -9.71 -0.68 15.53
C ALA A 68 -9.69 0.00 14.16
N THR A 69 -10.18 1.23 14.12
CA THR A 69 -10.14 2.12 12.97
C THR A 69 -9.17 3.27 13.23
N LYS A 70 -8.50 3.74 12.18
CA LYS A 70 -7.68 4.95 12.15
C LYS A 70 -8.04 5.74 10.89
N ALA A 71 -9.04 6.60 11.01
CA ALA A 71 -9.52 7.43 9.91
C ALA A 71 -10.01 8.80 10.41
N TRP A 72 -10.19 9.80 9.55
CA TRP A 72 -9.65 9.90 8.18
C TRP A 72 -8.42 10.79 8.18
N LYS A 73 -7.49 10.52 7.25
CA LYS A 73 -6.31 11.35 7.00
C LYS A 73 -6.22 11.70 5.53
N LYS A 74 -5.77 12.92 5.25
CA LYS A 74 -5.42 13.39 3.91
C LYS A 74 -4.14 14.21 3.99
N HIS A 75 -3.13 13.76 3.27
CA HIS A 75 -1.88 14.49 3.08
C HIS A 75 -2.04 15.44 1.90
N LEU A 76 -1.60 16.68 2.05
CA LEU A 76 -1.71 17.71 1.01
C LEU A 76 -0.60 17.58 -0.03
N PHE A 77 0.58 17.10 0.38
CA PHE A 77 1.75 17.04 -0.50
C PHE A 77 2.43 15.66 -0.51
N MET A 78 2.32 14.89 0.57
CA MET A 78 3.06 13.65 0.73
C MET A 78 2.40 12.45 0.01
N THR A 79 3.19 11.71 -0.76
CA THR A 79 2.81 10.41 -1.30
C THR A 79 3.10 9.30 -0.29
N GLN A 80 2.13 8.44 -0.05
CA GLN A 80 2.28 7.28 0.83
C GLN A 80 2.68 6.06 -0.01
N ASN A 81 3.59 5.23 0.48
CA ASN A 81 3.84 3.89 -0.10
C ASN A 81 3.72 2.85 1.01
N LEU A 82 2.58 2.16 1.02
CA LEU A 82 2.12 1.34 2.13
C LEU A 82 2.31 -0.16 1.84
N ALA A 83 2.80 -0.90 2.82
CA ALA A 83 2.85 -2.36 2.81
C ALA A 83 2.59 -2.92 4.22
N VAL A 84 2.08 -4.16 4.29
CA VAL A 84 1.61 -4.76 5.56
C VAL A 84 2.29 -6.11 5.77
N PRO A 85 3.49 -6.11 6.38
CA PRO A 85 4.25 -7.35 6.63
C PRO A 85 3.70 -8.23 7.76
N VAL A 86 2.88 -7.69 8.67
CA VAL A 86 2.30 -8.43 9.80
C VAL A 86 0.82 -8.09 9.93
N GLY A 87 -0.01 -9.10 10.19
CA GLY A 87 -1.46 -8.95 10.34
C GLY A 87 -2.19 -8.72 9.01
N LYS A 88 -3.40 -8.18 9.11
CA LYS A 88 -4.31 -7.90 7.99
C LYS A 88 -5.07 -6.60 8.25
N ILE A 89 -5.10 -5.72 7.26
CA ILE A 89 -5.88 -4.49 7.30
C ILE A 89 -6.80 -4.35 6.09
N LYS A 90 -7.85 -3.55 6.26
CA LYS A 90 -8.59 -2.93 5.18
C LYS A 90 -8.15 -1.45 5.11
N LEU A 91 -7.52 -1.08 4.01
CA LEU A 91 -7.27 0.32 3.65
C LEU A 91 -8.47 0.83 2.86
N VAL A 92 -9.10 1.89 3.35
CA VAL A 92 -10.20 2.55 2.64
C VAL A 92 -9.69 3.87 2.10
N CYS A 93 -9.97 4.17 0.84
CA CYS A 93 -9.60 5.41 0.19
C CYS A 93 -10.83 6.10 -0.42
N PHE A 94 -10.85 7.43 -0.41
CA PHE A 94 -11.92 8.25 -0.96
C PHE A 94 -11.35 9.46 -1.71
N ASP A 95 -11.85 9.68 -2.93
CA ASP A 95 -11.41 10.76 -3.80
C ASP A 95 -12.40 11.93 -3.79
N ASP A 96 -12.07 13.01 -3.07
CA ASP A 96 -12.88 14.24 -3.01
C ASP A 96 -12.43 15.33 -4.00
N ARG A 97 -11.54 15.00 -4.95
CA ARG A 97 -10.95 15.97 -5.88
C ARG A 97 -11.92 16.23 -7.04
N LYS A 98 -12.53 17.40 -7.06
CA LYS A 98 -13.59 17.78 -8.05
C LYS A 98 -13.23 17.57 -9.52
N ASN A 99 -11.94 17.63 -9.86
CA ASN A 99 -11.45 17.49 -11.24
C ASN A 99 -10.93 16.06 -11.55
N SER A 100 -11.10 15.10 -10.63
CA SER A 100 -10.66 13.72 -10.81
C SER A 100 -11.70 12.90 -11.58
N PHE A 101 -11.23 11.99 -12.45
CA PHE A 101 -12.09 10.99 -13.10
C PHE A 101 -12.72 10.00 -12.11
N SER A 102 -12.16 9.89 -10.91
CA SER A 102 -12.68 9.07 -9.81
C SER A 102 -13.32 9.91 -8.69
N TYR A 103 -13.72 11.16 -8.96
CA TYR A 103 -14.40 12.00 -7.97
C TYR A 103 -15.62 11.29 -7.36
N GLY A 104 -15.68 11.28 -6.03
CA GLY A 104 -16.75 10.66 -5.26
C GLY A 104 -16.62 9.14 -5.11
N LEU A 105 -15.62 8.50 -5.72
CA LEU A 105 -15.42 7.06 -5.61
C LEU A 105 -14.69 6.70 -4.31
N ILE A 106 -15.09 5.55 -3.77
CA ILE A 106 -14.47 4.89 -2.63
C ILE A 106 -13.84 3.60 -3.14
N ASP A 107 -12.72 3.22 -2.55
CA ASP A 107 -12.13 1.91 -2.76
C ASP A 107 -11.69 1.25 -1.45
N GLU A 108 -11.83 -0.07 -1.39
CA GLU A 108 -11.39 -0.90 -0.27
C GLU A 108 -10.27 -1.83 -0.73
N ILE A 109 -9.10 -1.71 -0.11
CA ILE A 109 -7.91 -2.47 -0.44
C ILE A 109 -7.51 -3.32 0.76
N TYR A 110 -7.54 -4.63 0.59
CA TYR A 110 -7.17 -5.59 1.63
C TYR A 110 -5.69 -5.93 1.53
N LEU A 111 -4.96 -5.71 2.62
CA LEU A 111 -3.51 -5.88 2.67
C LEU A 111 -3.10 -6.78 3.84
N GLY A 112 -2.06 -7.56 3.62
CA GLY A 112 -1.45 -8.42 4.63
C GLY A 112 -0.42 -9.36 4.00
N ILE A 113 0.09 -10.32 4.76
CA ILE A 113 1.14 -11.22 4.25
C ILE A 113 0.67 -12.09 3.06
N GLU A 114 -0.62 -12.46 3.02
CA GLU A 114 -1.24 -13.18 1.89
C GLU A 114 -1.39 -12.26 0.67
N HIS A 115 -1.82 -11.02 0.90
CA HIS A 115 -2.03 -9.96 -0.09
C HIS A 115 -0.90 -8.92 -0.01
N PHE A 116 0.33 -9.38 -0.21
CA PHE A 116 1.52 -8.57 0.02
C PHE A 116 1.79 -7.66 -1.19
N TYR A 117 1.31 -6.42 -1.07
CA TYR A 117 1.32 -5.41 -2.11
C TYR A 117 1.93 -4.10 -1.60
N LEU A 118 2.46 -3.31 -2.52
CA LEU A 118 2.77 -1.90 -2.31
C LEU A 118 1.59 -1.09 -2.83
N VAL A 119 0.94 -0.34 -1.94
CA VAL A 119 -0.11 0.61 -2.33
C VAL A 119 0.48 2.02 -2.27
N THR A 120 0.56 2.66 -3.43
CA THR A 120 0.95 4.06 -3.55
C THR A 120 -0.30 4.92 -3.53
N VAL A 121 -0.45 5.74 -2.48
CA VAL A 121 -1.56 6.69 -2.33
C VAL A 121 -1.03 8.10 -2.61
N PRO A 122 -1.48 8.76 -3.68
CA PRO A 122 -1.04 10.11 -4.00
C PRO A 122 -1.63 11.14 -3.02
N PRO A 123 -1.08 12.36 -3.00
CA PRO A 123 -1.64 13.45 -2.22
C PRO A 123 -3.10 13.72 -2.55
N LEU A 124 -3.79 14.37 -1.61
CA LEU A 124 -5.18 14.80 -1.73
C LEU A 124 -6.22 13.67 -1.79
N ILE A 125 -5.83 12.43 -1.48
CA ILE A 125 -6.75 11.31 -1.25
C ILE A 125 -7.01 11.19 0.25
N TRP A 126 -8.28 11.05 0.63
CA TRP A 126 -8.65 10.64 1.99
C TRP A 126 -8.41 9.15 2.14
N TYR A 127 -7.81 8.74 3.25
CA TYR A 127 -7.69 7.33 3.58
C TYR A 127 -7.79 7.05 5.07
N GLY A 128 -8.08 5.79 5.37
CA GLY A 128 -8.11 5.25 6.72
C GLY A 128 -7.78 3.76 6.72
N PHE A 129 -7.47 3.25 7.90
CA PHE A 129 -7.16 1.84 8.11
C PHE A 129 -8.14 1.22 9.09
N GLN A 130 -8.51 -0.03 8.86
CA GLN A 130 -9.15 -0.89 9.86
C GLN A 130 -8.35 -2.17 10.02
N GLY A 131 -8.07 -2.55 11.28
CA GLY A 131 -7.49 -3.85 11.59
C GLY A 131 -8.55 -4.95 11.43
N ILE A 132 -8.32 -5.90 10.53
CA ILE A 132 -9.27 -7.00 10.23
C ILE A 132 -8.66 -8.39 10.50
N GLY A 133 -7.40 -8.44 10.94
CA GLY A 133 -6.74 -9.67 11.35
C GLY A 133 -6.89 -9.92 12.85
N ALA A 134 -6.86 -11.19 13.24
CA ALA A 134 -6.87 -11.61 14.65
C ALA A 134 -5.62 -11.20 15.45
N CYS A 135 -4.58 -10.71 14.78
CA CYS A 135 -3.38 -10.16 15.40
C CYS A 135 -3.22 -8.70 15.03
N GLU A 136 -2.51 -7.96 15.89
CA GLU A 136 -2.15 -6.58 15.62
C GLU A 136 -1.39 -6.49 14.29
N SER A 137 -1.81 -5.55 13.44
CA SER A 137 -1.24 -5.40 12.11
C SER A 137 -0.15 -4.33 12.12
N LEU A 138 0.99 -4.63 11.49
CA LEU A 138 2.10 -3.70 11.30
C LEU A 138 2.01 -3.13 9.89
N ILE A 139 1.86 -1.82 9.79
CA ILE A 139 1.81 -1.07 8.53
C ILE A 139 3.15 -0.34 8.38
N ALA A 140 3.90 -0.68 7.34
CA ALA A 140 5.09 0.04 6.92
C ALA A 140 4.67 1.12 5.92
N ASN A 141 5.17 2.34 6.09
CA ASN A 141 5.00 3.42 5.12
C ASN A 141 6.36 4.00 4.75
N CYS A 142 6.65 4.09 3.45
CA CYS A 142 7.81 4.77 2.91
C CYS A 142 7.33 5.99 2.12
N THR A 143 7.48 7.16 2.70
CA THR A 143 6.96 8.42 2.13
C THR A 143 8.03 9.11 1.29
N ASP A 144 7.58 9.94 0.35
CA ASP A 144 8.46 10.72 -0.52
C ASP A 144 8.95 12.03 0.10
N MET A 145 8.44 12.39 1.28
CA MET A 145 8.91 13.49 2.12
C MET A 145 8.77 13.16 3.61
N PRO A 146 9.57 13.78 4.51
CA PRO A 146 9.41 13.64 5.95
C PRO A 146 8.04 14.12 6.44
N HIS A 147 7.58 13.58 7.58
CA HIS A 147 6.34 14.04 8.20
C HIS A 147 6.36 15.54 8.56
N ASP A 148 5.36 16.26 8.05
CA ASP A 148 5.02 17.62 8.48
C ASP A 148 3.58 17.62 9.02
N PRO A 149 3.34 17.91 10.31
CA PRO A 149 1.99 17.95 10.86
C PRO A 149 1.09 19.02 10.22
N ASN A 150 1.68 20.06 9.61
CA ASN A 150 0.93 21.15 8.98
C ASN A 150 0.33 20.78 7.62
N GLU A 151 0.81 19.70 6.97
CA GLU A 151 0.26 19.24 5.68
C GLU A 151 -0.77 18.12 5.81
N VAL A 152 -1.14 17.75 7.04
CA VAL A 152 -2.10 16.66 7.28
C VAL A 152 -3.46 17.20 7.73
N VAL A 153 -4.48 16.97 6.91
CA VAL A 153 -5.88 17.20 7.27
C VAL A 153 -6.47 15.93 7.88
N ARG A 154 -7.29 16.07 8.91
CA ARG A 154 -7.98 14.97 9.59
C ARG A 154 -9.47 15.23 9.65
N LYS A 155 -10.25 14.16 9.63
CA LYS A 155 -11.70 14.16 9.87
C LYS A 155 -12.06 13.03 10.82
N SER A 156 -13.19 13.14 11.51
CA SER A 156 -13.74 12.04 12.31
C SER A 156 -14.04 10.84 11.43
N GLU A 157 -13.89 9.63 11.96
CA GLU A 157 -14.26 8.38 11.27
C GLU A 157 -15.73 8.40 10.76
N SER A 158 -16.59 9.12 11.47
CA SER A 158 -18.03 9.29 11.18
C SER A 158 -18.37 10.59 10.41
N ASP A 159 -17.40 11.28 9.82
CA ASP A 159 -17.63 12.53 9.10
C ASP A 159 -18.52 12.29 7.85
N GLU A 160 -19.69 12.93 7.83
CA GLU A 160 -20.73 12.72 6.81
C GLU A 160 -20.32 13.17 5.39
N SER A 161 -19.26 13.98 5.27
CA SER A 161 -18.75 14.38 3.95
C SER A 161 -18.02 13.26 3.21
N ILE A 162 -17.69 12.16 3.89
CA ILE A 162 -17.13 10.96 3.28
C ILE A 162 -18.20 9.87 3.37
N PRO A 163 -18.75 9.39 2.23
CA PRO A 163 -19.90 8.48 2.21
C PRO A 163 -19.49 7.03 2.51
N TYR A 164 -18.79 6.81 3.63
CA TYR A 164 -18.30 5.51 4.08
C TYR A 164 -18.60 5.28 5.55
N LYS A 165 -19.04 4.07 5.88
CA LYS A 165 -19.30 3.65 7.25
C LYS A 165 -18.30 2.56 7.64
N TRP A 166 -17.53 2.83 8.69
CA TRP A 166 -16.70 1.81 9.34
C TRP A 166 -17.60 0.86 10.15
N PHE A 167 -17.24 -0.43 10.19
CA PHE A 167 -18.01 -1.50 10.83
C PHE A 167 -17.23 -2.17 11.94
#